data_AF-A0A067BTP5-F1
#
_entry.id   AF-A0A067BTP5-F1
#
_cell.length_a   1.000
_cell.length_b   1.000
_cell.length_c   1.000
_cell.angle_alpha   90.00
_cell.angle_beta   90.00
_cell.angle_gamma   90.00
#
_symmetry.space_group_name_H-M   'P 1'
#
loop_
_entity.id
_entity.type
_entity.pdbx_description
1 polymer ?
#
loop_
_entity_poly.entity_id
_entity_poly.type
_entity_poly.pdbx_seq_one_letter_code
_entity_poly.pdbx_strand_id
1 'polypeptide(L)'
;MTGLYPRSLKSLAAASDTPPFTILQFNVLADGLSGLRDDHGGFTLAPPGSLAWAHRRQPLLDEILRFAPDVVCLEEVDHFHDWFEPQLAAHGYTGLFAPKPDSPCLQVSDQRDGCAVLSTL
;
A
#
# COMPACT_ATOMS: atom_id res chain seq x y z
N MET A 1 -0.83 18.12 -11.15
CA MET A 1 -0.69 17.31 -9.93
C MET A 1 -1.01 18.15 -8.69
N THR A 2 -2.25 18.62 -8.57
CA THR A 2 -2.74 19.41 -7.42
C THR A 2 -3.78 18.55 -6.71
N GLY A 3 -3.51 18.11 -5.47
CA GLY A 3 -4.47 17.32 -4.69
C GLY A 3 -3.91 16.13 -3.90
N LEU A 4 -2.61 15.81 -4.02
CA LEU A 4 -2.01 14.76 -3.19
C LEU A 4 -1.72 15.29 -1.78
N TYR A 5 -1.86 14.42 -0.77
CA TYR A 5 -1.54 14.77 0.61
C TYR A 5 -0.08 15.23 0.72
N PRO A 6 0.20 16.34 1.43
CA PRO A 6 1.57 16.79 1.64
C PRO A 6 2.30 15.79 2.53
N ARG A 7 3.35 15.16 1.99
CA ARG A 7 4.31 14.36 2.77
C ARG A 7 5.70 14.97 2.63
N SER A 8 6.48 14.90 3.71
CA SER A 8 7.88 15.30 3.75
C SER A 8 8.76 14.13 4.17
N LEU A 9 9.96 14.06 3.60
CA LEU A 9 10.98 13.13 4.05
C LEU A 9 11.47 13.54 5.43
N LYS A 10 11.58 12.57 6.33
CA LYS A 10 12.18 12.72 7.65
C LYS A 10 13.55 12.05 7.65
N SER A 11 14.61 12.85 7.66
CA SER A 11 15.96 12.32 7.80
C SER A 11 16.19 11.80 9.21
N LEU A 12 16.63 10.55 9.31
CA LEU A 12 17.09 9.95 10.57
C LEU A 12 18.61 10.06 10.66
N ALA A 13 19.15 10.16 11.87
CA ALA A 13 20.59 10.20 12.07
C ALA A 13 21.22 8.88 11.62
N ALA A 14 22.20 8.94 10.71
CA ALA A 14 22.93 7.80 10.19
C ALA A 14 24.39 7.80 10.71
N ALA A 15 25.01 6.63 10.79
CA ALA A 15 26.45 6.52 10.96
C ALA A 15 27.16 7.06 9.71
N SER A 16 28.33 7.70 9.86
CA SER A 16 28.93 8.59 8.85
C SER A 16 29.34 7.92 7.53
N ASP A 17 29.44 6.59 7.47
CA ASP A 17 30.13 5.90 6.38
C ASP A 17 29.21 5.04 5.50
N THR A 18 27.88 5.07 5.71
CA THR A 18 26.92 4.29 4.90
C THR A 18 26.10 5.21 4.00
N PRO A 19 25.92 4.88 2.70
CA PRO A 19 25.00 5.61 1.83
C PRO A 19 23.59 5.64 2.42
N PRO A 20 22.89 6.78 2.40
CA PRO A 20 21.52 6.86 2.87
C PRO A 20 20.60 6.09 1.93
N PHE A 21 19.54 5.52 2.49
CA PHE A 21 18.43 4.94 1.75
C PHE A 21 17.11 5.46 2.31
N THR A 22 16.05 5.27 1.55
CA THR A 22 14.71 5.80 1.83
C THR A 22 13.73 4.67 2.10
N ILE A 23 12.85 4.89 3.08
CA ILE A 23 11.79 3.96 3.46
C ILE A 23 10.46 4.69 3.35
N LEU A 24 9.50 4.07 2.67
CA LEU A 24 8.11 4.48 2.68
C LEU A 24 7.30 3.46 3.47
N GLN A 25 6.52 3.93 4.44
CA GLN A 25 5.51 3.13 5.14
C GLN A 25 4.12 3.63 4.75
N PHE A 26 3.26 2.71 4.34
CA PHE A 26 1.92 3.07 3.85
C PHE A 26 0.89 1.96 4.03
N ASN A 27 -0.06 2.20 4.93
CA ASN A 27 -1.28 1.41 5.03
C ASN A 27 -2.20 1.76 3.86
N VAL A 28 -2.52 0.78 3.02
CA VAL A 28 -3.20 1.00 1.73
C VAL A 28 -4.71 0.79 1.78
N LEU A 29 -5.26 0.45 2.95
CA LEU A 29 -6.66 0.10 3.18
C LEU A 29 -7.13 -1.06 2.29
N ALA A 30 -7.22 -2.25 2.86
CA ALA A 30 -7.65 -3.44 2.13
C ALA A 30 -9.06 -3.24 1.52
N ASP A 31 -9.30 -3.79 0.33
CA ASP A 31 -10.63 -3.76 -0.28
C ASP A 31 -11.65 -4.56 0.55
N GLY A 32 -11.22 -5.68 1.14
CA GLY A 32 -11.99 -6.48 2.09
C GLY A 32 -12.37 -5.75 3.39
N LEU A 33 -11.70 -4.63 3.71
CA LEU A 33 -12.04 -3.75 4.83
C LEU A 33 -12.83 -2.50 4.41
N SER A 34 -13.07 -2.31 3.11
CA SER A 34 -13.70 -1.12 2.56
C SER A 34 -14.67 -1.45 1.41
N GLY A 35 -14.20 -1.40 0.17
CA GLY A 35 -15.03 -1.47 -1.04
C GLY A 35 -15.87 -2.74 -1.17
N LEU A 36 -15.41 -3.88 -0.64
CA LEU A 36 -16.13 -5.16 -0.67
C LEU A 36 -17.18 -5.31 0.44
N ARG A 37 -17.20 -4.43 1.44
CA ARG A 37 -18.16 -4.51 2.53
C ARG A 37 -19.42 -3.71 2.22
N ASP A 38 -20.58 -4.28 2.57
CA ASP A 38 -21.88 -3.61 2.46
C ASP A 38 -21.95 -2.32 3.30
N ASP A 39 -21.28 -2.30 4.46
CA ASP A 39 -21.17 -1.14 5.34
C ASP A 39 -20.02 -0.20 4.97
N HIS A 40 -19.32 -0.49 3.88
CA HIS A 40 -18.11 0.21 3.44
C HIS A 40 -17.08 0.38 4.54
N GLY A 41 -16.94 -0.57 5.47
CA GLY A 41 -16.00 -0.46 6.59
C GLY A 41 -16.29 0.72 7.54
N GLY A 42 -17.50 1.28 7.49
CA GLY A 42 -17.88 2.45 8.29
C GLY A 42 -17.46 3.80 7.68
N PHE A 43 -16.94 3.85 6.45
CA PHE A 43 -16.56 5.08 5.76
C PHE A 43 -17.78 5.85 5.19
N THR A 44 -18.69 6.27 6.07
CA THR A 44 -20.00 6.86 5.71
C THR A 44 -19.92 8.21 4.99
N LEU A 45 -18.78 8.91 5.08
CA LEU A 45 -18.54 10.19 4.40
C LEU A 45 -17.76 10.04 3.09
N ALA A 46 -17.37 8.82 2.71
CA ALA A 46 -16.68 8.58 1.46
C ALA A 46 -17.63 8.88 0.27
N PRO A 47 -17.17 9.63 -0.75
CA PRO A 47 -17.96 9.84 -1.96
C PRO A 47 -18.36 8.51 -2.63
N PRO A 48 -19.54 8.44 -3.26
CA PRO A 48 -19.96 7.24 -3.97
C PRO A 48 -18.90 6.75 -4.97
N GLY A 49 -18.55 5.46 -4.88
CA GLY A 49 -17.57 4.82 -5.76
C GLY A 49 -16.11 5.10 -5.44
N SER A 50 -15.77 6.00 -4.51
CA SER A 50 -14.36 6.30 -4.20
C SER A 50 -13.64 5.17 -3.46
N LEU A 51 -14.39 4.28 -2.79
CA LEU A 51 -13.84 3.13 -2.08
C LEU A 51 -13.61 1.90 -2.97
N ALA A 52 -14.17 1.89 -4.18
CA ALA A 52 -14.00 0.77 -5.10
C ALA A 52 -12.51 0.59 -5.43
N TRP A 53 -12.00 -0.64 -5.35
CA TRP A 53 -10.60 -0.94 -5.66
C TRP A 53 -10.12 -0.37 -7.00
N ALA A 54 -10.96 -0.47 -8.03
CA ALA A 54 -10.67 0.08 -9.37
C ALA A 54 -10.38 1.59 -9.36
N HIS A 55 -10.96 2.34 -8.42
CA HIS A 55 -10.70 3.76 -8.22
C HIS A 55 -9.42 4.01 -7.42
N ARG A 56 -9.15 3.20 -6.39
CA ARG A 56 -8.04 3.42 -5.43
C ARG A 56 -6.69 2.91 -5.91
N ARG A 57 -6.65 1.81 -6.67
CA ARG A 57 -5.42 1.07 -6.99
C ARG A 57 -4.34 1.90 -7.70
N GLN A 58 -4.73 2.77 -8.62
CA GLN A 58 -3.79 3.60 -9.38
C GLN A 58 -3.25 4.76 -8.53
N PRO A 59 -4.08 5.57 -7.83
CA PRO A 59 -3.57 6.57 -6.90
C PRO A 59 -2.64 6.02 -5.82
N LEU A 60 -2.89 4.81 -5.31
CA LEU A 60 -2.01 4.15 -4.34
C LEU A 60 -0.62 3.87 -4.93
N LEU A 61 -0.57 3.34 -6.15
CA LEU A 61 0.68 3.10 -6.86
C LEU A 61 1.41 4.42 -7.17
N ASP A 62 0.68 5.41 -7.68
CA ASP A 62 1.23 6.73 -8.01
C ASP A 62 1.85 7.42 -6.78
N GLU A 63 1.23 7.27 -5.60
CA GLU A 63 1.78 7.79 -4.34
C GLU A 63 3.10 7.11 -3.97
N ILE A 64 3.22 5.77 -4.14
CA ILE A 64 4.48 5.06 -3.89
C ILE A 64 5.56 5.52 -4.89
N LEU A 65 5.24 5.51 -6.18
CA LEU A 65 6.18 5.84 -7.26
C LEU A 65 6.60 7.32 -7.27
N ARG A 66 5.74 8.22 -6.77
CA ARG A 66 6.07 9.63 -6.59
C ARG A 66 7.30 9.84 -5.71
N PHE A 67 7.50 8.99 -4.69
CA PHE A 67 8.66 9.06 -3.81
C PHE A 67 9.79 8.13 -4.22
N ALA A 68 9.50 7.10 -5.02
CA ALA A 68 10.44 6.09 -5.50
C ALA A 68 11.44 5.62 -4.41
N PRO A 69 10.94 5.14 -3.25
CA PRO A 69 11.77 4.81 -2.10
C PRO A 69 12.59 3.53 -2.34
N ASP A 70 13.73 3.38 -1.65
CA ASP A 70 14.54 2.15 -1.76
C ASP A 70 13.85 0.93 -1.10
N VAL A 71 13.00 1.17 -0.10
CA VAL A 71 12.20 0.17 0.60
C VAL A 71 10.76 0.66 0.76
N VAL A 72 9.80 -0.20 0.43
CA VAL A 72 8.36 0.02 0.60
C VAL A 72 7.82 -0.98 1.63
N CYS A 73 7.24 -0.47 2.71
CA CYS A 73 6.51 -1.25 3.70
C CYS A 73 5.02 -0.93 3.58
N LEU A 74 4.20 -1.93 3.28
CA LEU A 74 2.76 -1.80 3.12
C LEU A 74 2.01 -2.59 4.19
N GLU A 75 0.90 -2.03 4.67
CA GLU A 75 -0.07 -2.70 5.55
C GLU A 75 -1.47 -2.69 4.95
N GLU A 76 -2.33 -3.60 5.43
CA GLU A 76 -3.68 -3.85 4.89
C GLU A 76 -3.67 -4.16 3.38
N VAL A 77 -2.71 -5.00 2.95
CA VAL A 77 -2.58 -5.40 1.56
C VAL A 77 -3.37 -6.68 1.30
N ASP A 78 -4.40 -6.63 0.46
CA ASP A 78 -5.16 -7.80 0.00
C ASP A 78 -5.11 -8.00 -1.52
N HIS A 79 -4.38 -7.14 -2.24
CA HIS A 79 -4.11 -7.21 -3.68
C HIS A 79 -2.61 -7.26 -4.01
N PHE A 80 -1.84 -8.04 -3.25
CA PHE A 80 -0.40 -8.10 -3.43
C PHE A 80 -0.01 -8.72 -4.78
N HIS A 81 -0.42 -9.97 -5.03
CA HIS A 81 0.03 -10.75 -6.18
C HIS A 81 -0.58 -10.31 -7.51
N ASP A 82 -1.80 -9.77 -7.51
CA ASP A 82 -2.52 -9.33 -8.71
C ASP A 82 -2.27 -7.87 -9.08
N TRP A 83 -1.81 -7.04 -8.14
CA TRP A 83 -1.57 -5.62 -8.36
C TRP A 83 -0.20 -5.13 -7.89
N PHE A 84 0.07 -5.07 -6.58
CA PHE A 84 1.28 -4.38 -6.10
C PHE A 84 2.57 -5.01 -6.60
N GLU A 85 2.68 -6.35 -6.55
CA GLU A 85 3.86 -7.09 -6.98
C GLU A 85 4.20 -6.85 -8.47
N PRO A 86 3.32 -7.13 -9.45
CA PRO A 86 3.65 -6.90 -10.86
C PRO A 86 3.89 -5.43 -11.20
N GLN A 87 3.16 -4.49 -10.57
CA GLN A 87 3.33 -3.06 -10.85
C GLN A 87 4.65 -2.51 -10.31
N LEU A 88 5.05 -2.91 -9.09
CA LEU A 88 6.32 -2.48 -8.51
C LEU A 88 7.51 -3.25 -9.10
N ALA A 89 7.33 -4.51 -9.51
CA ALA A 89 8.35 -5.27 -10.24
C ALA A 89 8.75 -4.61 -11.56
N ALA A 90 7.79 -4.01 -12.28
CA ALA A 90 8.07 -3.23 -13.49
C ALA A 90 8.97 -2.00 -13.22
N HIS A 91 9.11 -1.59 -11.95
CA HIS A 91 9.96 -0.48 -11.50
C HIS A 91 11.20 -0.95 -10.72
N GLY A 92 11.53 -2.25 -10.78
CA GLY A 92 12.74 -2.82 -10.20
C GLY A 92 12.61 -3.30 -8.76
N TYR A 93 11.42 -3.26 -8.16
CA TYR A 93 11.21 -3.76 -6.81
C TYR A 93 11.03 -5.27 -6.81
N THR A 94 11.56 -5.93 -5.79
CA THR A 94 11.21 -7.31 -5.44
C THR A 94 10.70 -7.34 -4.01
N GLY A 95 9.79 -8.24 -3.67
CA GLY A 95 9.16 -8.19 -2.36
C GLY A 95 8.51 -9.48 -1.90
N LEU A 96 8.09 -9.46 -0.64
CA LEU A 96 7.44 -10.56 0.05
C LEU A 96 6.15 -10.06 0.69
N PHE A 97 5.15 -10.93 0.72
CA PHE A 97 3.88 -10.70 1.39
C PHE A 97 3.65 -11.72 2.50
N ALA A 98 3.16 -11.24 3.63
CA ALA A 98 2.79 -12.04 4.78
C ALA A 98 1.31 -11.80 5.11
N PRO A 99 0.42 -12.77 4.84
CA PRO A 99 -1.00 -12.63 5.15
C PRO A 99 -1.23 -12.65 6.66
N LYS A 100 -2.17 -11.84 7.12
CA LYS A 100 -2.64 -11.84 8.50
C LYS A 100 -3.32 -13.18 8.81
N PRO A 101 -2.97 -13.87 9.93
CA PRO A 101 -3.61 -15.15 10.27
C PRO A 101 -5.13 -15.05 10.41
N ASP A 102 -5.62 -14.01 11.10
CA ASP A 102 -7.03 -13.74 11.37
C ASP A 102 -7.47 -12.44 10.66
N SER A 103 -7.66 -12.54 9.35
CA SER A 103 -8.06 -11.41 8.50
C SER A 103 -9.59 -11.23 8.47
N PRO A 104 -10.12 -10.03 8.80
CA PRO A 104 -11.54 -9.73 8.60
C PRO A 104 -11.96 -9.72 7.13
N CYS A 105 -11.01 -9.59 6.19
CA CYS A 105 -11.29 -9.66 4.75
C CYS A 105 -11.89 -11.00 4.34
N LEU A 106 -11.63 -12.07 5.10
CA LEU A 106 -12.23 -13.40 4.89
C LEU A 106 -13.76 -13.43 5.04
N GLN A 107 -14.37 -12.37 5.56
CA GLN A 107 -15.83 -12.25 5.62
C GLN A 107 -16.46 -11.90 4.26
N VAL A 108 -15.68 -11.35 3.33
CA VAL A 108 -16.15 -10.81 2.04
C VAL A 108 -15.31 -11.23 0.83
N SER A 109 -14.17 -11.90 1.05
CA SER A 109 -13.21 -12.33 0.02
C SER A 109 -12.50 -13.60 0.46
N ASP A 110 -11.96 -14.37 -0.48
CA ASP A 110 -11.08 -15.52 -0.18
C ASP A 110 -9.63 -15.09 0.15
N GLN A 111 -9.33 -13.80 0.01
CA GLN A 111 -8.01 -13.22 0.26
C GLN A 111 -7.92 -12.62 1.66
N ARG A 112 -6.78 -12.83 2.31
CA ARG A 112 -6.43 -12.21 3.57
C ARG A 112 -5.68 -10.92 3.29
N ASP A 113 -6.01 -9.84 4.00
CA ASP A 113 -5.09 -8.72 4.10
C ASP A 113 -3.81 -9.11 4.85
N GLY A 114 -2.75 -8.32 4.71
CA GLY A 114 -1.50 -8.56 5.39
C GLY A 114 -0.52 -7.42 5.22
N CYS A 115 0.76 -7.73 5.40
CA CYS A 115 1.84 -6.78 5.22
C CYS A 115 2.75 -7.22 4.06
N ALA A 116 3.31 -6.25 3.35
CA ALA A 116 4.31 -6.49 2.33
C ALA A 116 5.55 -5.63 2.55
N VAL A 117 6.71 -6.18 2.21
CA VAL A 117 7.98 -5.44 2.12
C VAL A 117 8.55 -5.63 0.73
N LEU A 118 8.83 -4.54 0.03
CA LEU A 118 9.48 -4.54 -1.28
C LEU A 118 10.71 -3.65 -1.28
N SER A 119 11.73 -3.98 -2.08
CA SER A 119 12.96 -3.20 -2.18
C SER A 119 13.59 -3.26 -3.57
N THR A 120 14.32 -2.19 -3.91
CA THR A 120 15.21 -2.10 -5.08
C THR A 120 16.69 -2.33 -4.72
N LEU A 121 17.00 -2.60 -3.45
CA LEU A 121 18.36 -2.79 -2.92
C LEU A 121 18.85 -4.24 -3.05
#